data_AF-A0A7X6A902-F1
#
_entry.id   AF-A0A7X6A902-F1
#
_cell.length_a   1.000
_cell.length_b   1.000
_cell.length_c   1.000
_cell.angle_alpha   90.00
_cell.angle_beta   90.00
_cell.angle_gamma   90.00
#
_symmetry.space_group_name_H-M   'P 1'
#
loop_
_entity.id
_entity.type
_entity.pdbx_description
1 polymer ?
#
loop_
_entity_poly.entity_id
_entity_poly.type
_entity_poly.pdbx_seq_one_letter_code
_entity_poly.pdbx_strand_id
1 'polypeptide(L)'
;IGGAGGTNSNAIIMPTAVDPADLDLDGTAAFNGRFANPPFMFGLGGVELAGLEMTAALQAYKQYAIDNPGVPVSLDTKGVNFGTIVADGLGNVDTSGVQGVSEDLVIRPFGRKGEFATTREFDIGAMQFHFGMQPTEEVGSGIDGDGDGVVDEIIEGELSALSVFLSTLARPEQDKVDGA
;
A
#
# COMPACT_ATOMS: atom_id res chain seq x y z
N ILE A 1 -13.97 14.99 -8.62
CA ILE A 1 -13.71 13.76 -7.81
C ILE A 1 -12.21 13.55 -7.81
N GLY A 2 -11.59 13.52 -6.61
CA GLY A 2 -10.15 13.62 -6.40
C GLY A 2 -9.35 12.79 -7.38
N GLY A 3 -8.76 13.48 -8.35
CA GLY A 3 -8.04 12.88 -9.45
C GLY A 3 -6.71 12.34 -8.94
N ALA A 4 -6.30 11.23 -9.54
CA ALA A 4 -4.90 10.86 -9.61
C ALA A 4 -4.06 12.08 -10.06
N GLY A 5 -2.75 12.06 -9.79
CA GLY A 5 -1.85 13.19 -10.07
C GLY A 5 -2.00 13.78 -11.48
N GLY A 6 -1.64 15.06 -11.63
CA GLY A 6 -1.61 15.71 -12.96
C GLY A 6 -0.64 14.97 -13.91
N THR A 7 -0.72 15.25 -15.21
CA THR A 7 0.14 14.59 -16.24
C THR A 7 1.63 14.59 -15.86
N ASN A 8 2.11 15.66 -15.22
CA ASN A 8 3.48 15.80 -14.71
C ASN A 8 3.86 14.85 -13.56
N SER A 9 2.89 14.23 -12.89
CA SER A 9 3.07 13.28 -11.78
C SER A 9 3.05 11.82 -12.24
N ASN A 10 2.90 11.58 -13.54
CA ASN A 10 2.78 10.24 -14.10
C ASN A 10 4.16 9.65 -14.41
N ALA A 11 4.30 8.34 -14.22
CA ALA A 11 5.45 7.60 -14.70
C ALA A 11 5.17 7.02 -16.09
N ILE A 12 6.18 7.03 -16.96
CA ILE A 12 6.18 6.29 -18.22
C ILE A 12 6.93 4.99 -17.99
N ILE A 13 6.20 3.88 -17.95
CA ILE A 13 6.76 2.57 -17.59
C ILE A 13 7.03 1.76 -18.84
N MET A 14 8.25 1.20 -18.91
CA MET A 14 8.77 0.45 -20.06
C MET A 14 8.71 1.22 -21.39
N PRO A 15 9.24 2.46 -21.45
CA PRO A 15 9.40 3.12 -22.74
C PRO A 15 10.47 2.37 -23.56
N THR A 16 10.21 2.21 -24.86
CA THR A 16 11.17 1.71 -25.86
C THR A 16 11.57 2.78 -26.87
N ALA A 17 10.87 3.91 -26.90
CA ALA A 17 11.22 5.11 -27.65
C ALA A 17 11.01 6.33 -26.74
N VAL A 18 12.06 7.13 -26.56
CA VAL A 18 12.06 8.38 -25.79
C VAL A 18 12.87 9.39 -26.59
N ASP A 19 12.17 10.27 -27.32
CA ASP A 19 12.78 11.38 -28.05
C ASP A 19 12.11 12.73 -27.69
N PRO A 20 12.35 13.24 -26.48
CA PRO A 20 11.83 14.53 -26.07
C PRO A 20 12.57 15.71 -26.71
N ALA A 21 13.73 15.46 -27.34
CA ALA A 21 14.57 16.49 -27.92
C ALA A 21 14.48 16.56 -29.45
N ASP A 22 13.65 15.70 -30.08
CA ASP A 22 13.51 15.59 -31.53
C ASP A 22 14.89 15.40 -32.19
N LEU A 23 15.63 14.39 -31.71
CA LEU A 23 17.00 14.10 -32.15
C LEU A 23 17.05 13.60 -33.59
N ASP A 24 15.95 13.07 -34.12
CA ASP A 24 15.82 12.69 -35.52
C ASP A 24 15.31 13.80 -36.45
N LEU A 25 14.97 14.97 -35.88
CA LEU A 25 14.55 16.19 -36.58
C LEU A 25 13.31 16.00 -37.45
N ASP A 26 12.40 15.10 -37.04
CA ASP A 26 11.14 14.86 -37.73
C ASP A 26 10.04 15.89 -37.40
N GLY A 27 10.32 16.76 -36.41
CA GLY A 27 9.41 17.80 -35.93
C GLY A 27 8.49 17.34 -34.80
N THR A 28 8.71 16.16 -34.23
CA THR A 28 7.86 15.52 -33.23
C THR A 28 8.65 15.09 -32.01
N ALA A 29 8.49 15.81 -30.89
CA ALA A 29 8.92 15.31 -29.60
C ALA A 29 7.96 14.20 -29.13
N ALA A 30 8.43 12.96 -29.00
CA ALA A 30 7.59 11.81 -28.71
C ALA A 30 8.21 10.81 -27.72
N PHE A 31 7.35 10.08 -27.03
CA PHE A 31 7.73 8.90 -26.25
C PHE A 31 6.62 7.85 -26.29
N ASN A 32 6.98 6.59 -26.05
CA ASN A 32 6.01 5.50 -25.88
C ASN A 32 6.08 4.89 -24.46
N GLY A 33 5.19 3.96 -24.15
CA GLY A 33 5.18 3.23 -22.88
C GLY A 33 3.83 3.28 -22.16
N ARG A 34 3.77 2.64 -20.99
CA ARG A 34 2.55 2.67 -20.17
C ARG A 34 2.53 3.94 -19.33
N PHE A 35 1.59 4.82 -19.64
CA PHE A 35 1.30 6.00 -18.83
C PHE A 35 0.59 5.59 -17.53
N ALA A 36 1.26 5.76 -16.39
CA ALA A 36 0.78 5.31 -15.10
C ALA A 36 0.65 6.47 -14.11
N ASN A 37 -0.57 6.69 -13.65
CA ASN A 37 -0.88 7.76 -12.71
C ASN A 37 -0.82 7.25 -11.26
N PRO A 38 -0.08 7.90 -10.34
CA PRO A 38 -0.17 7.56 -8.93
C PRO A 38 -1.60 7.75 -8.40
N PRO A 39 -2.09 6.83 -7.54
CA PRO A 39 -3.36 7.03 -6.84
C PRO A 39 -3.30 8.29 -5.96
N PHE A 40 -4.46 8.88 -5.67
CA PHE A 40 -4.54 10.04 -4.78
C PHE A 40 -4.31 9.64 -3.32
N MET A 41 -3.88 10.60 -2.49
CA MET A 41 -3.58 10.39 -1.06
C MET A 41 -4.69 10.86 -0.09
N PHE A 42 -5.78 11.42 -0.62
CA PHE A 42 -6.91 11.88 0.19
C PHE A 42 -7.74 10.70 0.72
N GLY A 43 -8.05 10.67 2.02
CA GLY A 43 -8.87 9.61 2.62
C GLY A 43 -8.15 8.29 2.89
N LEU A 44 -6.80 8.25 2.83
CA LEU A 44 -6.02 7.03 3.07
C LEU A 44 -6.28 6.43 4.45
N GLY A 45 -6.51 7.23 5.49
CA GLY A 45 -6.81 6.72 6.83
C GLY A 45 -8.07 5.85 6.87
N GLY A 46 -9.08 6.14 6.03
CA GLY A 46 -10.26 5.30 5.92
C GLY A 46 -9.97 3.96 5.22
N VAL A 47 -9.06 3.97 4.24
CA VAL A 47 -8.61 2.75 3.56
C VAL A 47 -7.78 1.88 4.51
N GLU A 48 -6.85 2.47 5.25
CA GLU A 48 -6.06 1.79 6.27
C GLU A 48 -6.96 1.17 7.35
N LEU A 49 -7.90 1.95 7.91
CA LEU A 49 -8.81 1.46 8.94
C LEU A 49 -9.67 0.29 8.44
N ALA A 50 -10.19 0.36 7.21
CA ALA A 50 -10.92 -0.75 6.61
C ALA A 50 -10.04 -2.01 6.48
N GLY A 51 -8.80 -1.85 6.02
CA GLY A 51 -7.83 -2.95 5.94
C GLY A 51 -7.52 -3.58 7.30
N LEU A 52 -7.33 -2.76 8.34
CA LEU A 52 -7.09 -3.23 9.71
C LEU A 52 -8.31 -3.96 10.30
N GLU A 53 -9.52 -3.45 10.11
CA GLU A 53 -10.76 -4.10 10.56
C GLU A 53 -10.99 -5.45 9.85
N MET A 54 -10.73 -5.50 8.54
CA MET A 54 -10.82 -6.73 7.75
C MET A 54 -9.77 -7.75 8.21
N THR A 55 -8.52 -7.31 8.43
CA THR A 55 -7.44 -8.15 8.97
C THR A 55 -7.84 -8.72 10.32
N ALA A 56 -8.33 -7.91 11.25
CA ALA A 56 -8.77 -8.37 12.56
C ALA A 56 -9.87 -9.45 12.47
N ALA A 57 -10.84 -9.27 11.55
CA ALA A 57 -11.87 -10.28 11.30
C ALA A 57 -11.29 -11.59 10.75
N LEU A 58 -10.36 -11.51 9.79
CA LEU A 58 -9.71 -12.68 9.21
C LEU A 58 -8.86 -13.45 10.24
N GLN A 59 -8.15 -12.75 11.13
CA GLN A 59 -7.42 -13.39 12.23
C GLN A 59 -8.39 -14.09 13.20
N ALA A 60 -9.57 -13.51 13.45
CA ALA A 60 -10.59 -14.16 14.27
C ALA A 60 -11.13 -15.43 13.61
N TYR A 61 -11.34 -15.43 12.28
CA TYR A 61 -11.73 -16.65 11.54
C TYR A 61 -10.66 -17.72 11.56
N LYS A 62 -9.38 -17.33 11.46
CA LYS A 62 -8.25 -18.23 11.61
C LYS A 62 -8.24 -18.89 12.98
N GLN A 63 -8.42 -18.11 14.05
CA GLN A 63 -8.50 -18.65 15.40
C GLN A 63 -9.71 -19.58 15.56
N TYR A 64 -10.88 -19.20 15.03
CA TYR A 64 -12.07 -20.05 15.06
C TYR A 64 -11.85 -21.39 14.33
N ALA A 65 -11.13 -21.39 13.20
CA ALA A 65 -10.77 -22.62 12.49
C ALA A 65 -9.88 -23.52 13.36
N ILE A 66 -8.86 -22.95 14.02
CA ILE A 66 -7.96 -23.67 14.93
C ILE A 66 -8.73 -24.27 16.11
N ASP A 67 -9.68 -23.53 16.67
CA ASP A 67 -10.52 -23.99 17.79
C ASP A 67 -11.55 -25.05 17.36
N ASN A 68 -11.83 -25.17 16.06
CA ASN A 68 -12.80 -26.13 15.48
C ASN A 68 -12.18 -26.94 14.33
N PRO A 69 -11.23 -27.85 14.61
CA PRO A 69 -10.52 -28.62 13.58
C PRO A 69 -11.47 -29.39 12.64
N GLY A 70 -11.13 -29.42 11.36
CA GLY A 70 -11.88 -30.12 10.31
C GLY A 70 -13.13 -29.39 9.82
N VAL A 71 -13.48 -28.25 10.40
CA VAL A 71 -14.59 -27.40 9.94
C VAL A 71 -14.08 -26.37 8.94
N PRO A 72 -14.63 -26.33 7.70
CA PRO A 72 -14.35 -25.25 6.76
C PRO A 72 -14.94 -23.92 7.24
N VAL A 73 -14.11 -22.87 7.20
CA VAL A 73 -14.46 -21.51 7.62
C VAL A 73 -14.33 -20.58 6.43
N SER A 74 -15.44 -19.94 6.05
CA SER A 74 -15.47 -18.92 4.99
C SER A 74 -14.89 -17.61 5.50
N LEU A 75 -14.06 -16.95 4.69
CA LEU A 75 -13.38 -15.71 5.01
C LEU A 75 -14.13 -14.50 4.44
N ASP A 76 -15.22 -14.11 5.09
CA ASP A 76 -16.08 -13.01 4.65
C ASP A 76 -15.97 -11.78 5.56
N THR A 77 -15.54 -10.65 5.03
CA THR A 77 -15.50 -9.40 5.81
C THR A 77 -15.73 -8.18 4.93
N LYS A 78 -16.47 -7.21 5.46
CA LYS A 78 -16.86 -5.96 4.76
C LYS A 78 -17.46 -6.19 3.36
N GLY A 79 -18.15 -7.32 3.16
CA GLY A 79 -18.78 -7.67 1.87
C GLY A 79 -17.84 -8.28 0.83
N VAL A 80 -16.60 -8.61 1.21
CA VAL A 80 -15.60 -9.28 0.36
C VAL A 80 -15.36 -10.70 0.88
N ASN A 81 -15.35 -11.68 -0.03
CA ASN A 81 -15.00 -13.05 0.26
C ASN A 81 -13.54 -13.33 -0.15
N PHE A 82 -12.74 -13.83 0.78
CA PHE A 82 -11.33 -14.19 0.59
C PHE A 82 -11.12 -15.71 0.49
N GLY A 83 -12.19 -16.47 0.20
CA GLY A 83 -12.16 -17.92 0.10
C GLY A 83 -12.43 -18.62 1.43
N THR A 84 -11.74 -19.73 1.66
CA THR A 84 -12.02 -20.64 2.79
C THR A 84 -10.73 -21.22 3.35
N ILE A 85 -10.72 -21.46 4.66
CA ILE A 85 -9.65 -22.15 5.38
C ILE A 85 -10.21 -23.32 6.17
N VAL A 86 -9.34 -24.30 6.46
CA VAL A 86 -9.65 -25.43 7.37
C VAL A 86 -8.43 -25.65 8.25
N ALA A 87 -8.59 -25.82 9.56
CA ALA A 87 -7.49 -26.23 10.42
C ALA A 87 -7.52 -27.75 10.70
N ASP A 88 -6.36 -28.34 10.93
CA ASP A 88 -6.24 -29.72 11.41
C ASP A 88 -6.20 -29.79 12.95
N GLY A 89 -6.22 -31.02 13.49
CA GLY A 89 -6.17 -31.25 14.94
C GLY A 89 -4.83 -30.92 15.60
N LEU A 90 -3.83 -30.48 14.83
CA LEU A 90 -2.50 -30.07 15.29
C LEU A 90 -2.34 -28.53 15.24
N GLY A 91 -3.36 -27.80 14.76
CA GLY A 91 -3.35 -26.35 14.65
C GLY A 91 -2.76 -25.82 13.34
N ASN A 92 -2.45 -26.68 12.36
CA ASN A 92 -2.05 -26.23 11.03
C ASN A 92 -3.29 -25.76 10.26
N VAL A 93 -3.18 -24.63 9.58
CA VAL A 93 -4.28 -24.06 8.79
C VAL A 93 -3.98 -24.26 7.31
N ASP A 94 -4.86 -24.99 6.61
CA ASP A 94 -4.86 -25.08 5.16
C ASP A 94 -5.42 -23.79 4.56
N THR A 95 -4.54 -23.05 3.89
CA THR A 95 -4.82 -21.78 3.22
C THR A 95 -4.91 -21.91 1.70
N SER A 96 -4.91 -23.12 1.15
CA SER A 96 -4.98 -23.35 -0.32
C SER A 96 -6.26 -22.80 -0.96
N GLY A 97 -7.32 -22.61 -0.19
CA GLY A 97 -8.58 -21.98 -0.61
C GLY A 97 -8.60 -20.45 -0.48
N VAL A 98 -7.54 -19.82 0.04
CA VAL A 98 -7.45 -18.36 0.24
C VAL A 98 -7.23 -17.66 -1.10
N GLN A 99 -7.93 -16.54 -1.31
CA GLN A 99 -7.87 -15.76 -2.54
C GLN A 99 -7.79 -14.26 -2.23
N GLY A 100 -6.99 -13.52 -3.00
CA GLY A 100 -6.92 -12.06 -2.92
C GLY A 100 -6.21 -11.49 -1.67
N VAL A 101 -5.72 -12.35 -0.79
CA VAL A 101 -4.90 -12.01 0.38
C VAL A 101 -3.83 -13.09 0.57
N SER A 102 -2.71 -12.72 1.20
CA SER A 102 -1.64 -13.66 1.55
C SER A 102 -2.11 -14.67 2.61
N GLU A 103 -1.37 -15.77 2.75
CA GLU A 103 -1.66 -16.85 3.73
C GLU A 103 -1.62 -16.39 5.20
N ASP A 104 -0.99 -15.24 5.47
CA ASP A 104 -0.99 -14.59 6.78
C ASP A 104 -2.31 -13.88 7.10
N LEU A 105 -3.20 -13.76 6.12
CA LEU A 105 -4.51 -13.13 6.20
C LEU A 105 -4.45 -11.65 6.64
N VAL A 106 -3.40 -10.94 6.21
CA VAL A 106 -3.24 -9.49 6.42
C VAL A 106 -3.59 -8.73 5.15
N ILE A 107 -4.56 -7.81 5.26
CA ILE A 107 -4.97 -6.93 4.16
C ILE A 107 -3.95 -5.81 3.99
N ARG A 108 -3.43 -5.69 2.76
CA ARG A 108 -2.40 -4.72 2.38
C ARG A 108 -2.90 -3.82 1.25
N PRO A 109 -3.55 -2.69 1.56
CA PRO A 109 -4.14 -1.84 0.53
C PRO A 109 -3.10 -0.95 -0.17
N PHE A 110 -1.89 -0.82 0.36
CA PHE A 110 -0.90 0.13 -0.12
C PHE A 110 0.23 -0.54 -0.91
N GLY A 111 0.85 0.27 -1.77
CA GLY A 111 1.85 -0.20 -2.74
C GLY A 111 1.22 -0.84 -3.98
N ARG A 112 1.98 -0.89 -5.06
CA ARG A 112 1.48 -1.32 -6.38
C ARG A 112 0.97 -2.77 -6.40
N LYS A 113 1.52 -3.64 -5.55
CA LYS A 113 1.15 -5.05 -5.46
C LYS A 113 0.37 -5.39 -4.17
N GLY A 114 0.04 -4.41 -3.34
CA GLY A 114 -0.52 -4.65 -2.01
C GLY A 114 0.54 -5.22 -1.06
N GLU A 115 1.58 -4.45 -0.79
CA GLU A 115 2.73 -4.89 0.01
C GLU A 115 2.67 -4.36 1.44
N PHE A 116 1.97 -3.25 1.68
CA PHE A 116 1.96 -2.57 2.98
C PHE A 116 0.54 -2.47 3.54
N ALA A 117 0.40 -2.79 4.82
CA ALA A 117 -0.87 -2.75 5.56
C ALA A 117 -1.21 -1.33 6.03
N THR A 118 -0.18 -0.52 6.31
CA THR A 118 -0.34 0.85 6.84
C THR A 118 0.42 1.88 6.01
N THR A 119 0.00 3.13 6.12
CA THR A 119 0.72 4.29 5.58
C THR A 119 2.13 4.39 6.16
N ARG A 120 2.31 4.12 7.47
CA ARG A 120 3.63 4.09 8.11
C ARG A 120 4.57 3.07 7.48
N GLU A 121 4.08 1.84 7.27
CA GLU A 121 4.87 0.76 6.67
C GLU A 121 5.29 1.10 5.23
N PHE A 122 4.39 1.72 4.47
CA PHE A 122 4.72 2.26 3.15
C PHE A 122 5.79 3.37 3.22
N ASP A 123 5.64 4.31 4.14
CA ASP A 123 6.54 5.45 4.30
C ASP A 123 7.95 5.02 4.69
N ILE A 124 8.10 4.01 5.56
CA ILE A 124 9.42 3.47 5.95
C ILE A 124 10.22 3.02 4.72
N GLY A 125 9.58 2.26 3.82
CA GLY A 125 10.22 1.81 2.59
C GLY A 125 10.40 2.94 1.58
N ALA A 126 9.42 3.85 1.48
CA ALA A 126 9.45 4.96 0.53
C ALA A 126 10.55 6.00 0.86
N MET A 127 10.80 6.29 2.14
CA MET A 127 11.88 7.21 2.54
C MET A 127 13.24 6.72 2.02
N GLN A 128 13.53 5.42 2.18
CA GLN A 128 14.79 4.86 1.71
C GLN A 128 14.83 4.78 0.18
N PHE A 129 13.82 4.16 -0.43
CA PHE A 129 13.86 3.86 -1.86
C PHE A 129 13.75 5.11 -2.75
N HIS A 130 12.99 6.12 -2.32
CA HIS A 130 12.73 7.31 -3.15
C HIS A 130 13.51 8.54 -2.71
N PHE A 131 13.73 8.73 -1.41
CA PHE A 131 14.41 9.92 -0.90
C PHE A 131 15.86 9.65 -0.48
N GLY A 132 16.27 8.38 -0.42
CA GLY A 132 17.58 8.01 0.11
C GLY A 132 17.73 8.41 1.57
N MET A 133 16.62 8.46 2.33
CA MET A 133 16.63 8.79 3.75
C MET A 133 16.28 7.54 4.57
N GLN A 134 17.05 7.24 5.61
CA GLN A 134 16.94 6.03 6.41
C GLN A 134 16.14 6.23 7.70
N PRO A 135 14.96 5.60 7.83
CA PRO A 135 14.26 5.58 9.08
C PRO A 135 14.97 4.73 10.14
N THR A 136 15.10 5.32 11.33
CA THR A 136 15.61 4.65 12.54
C THR A 136 14.88 3.36 12.89
N GLU A 137 13.58 3.24 12.59
CA GLU A 137 12.81 2.01 12.82
C GLU A 137 13.23 0.85 11.91
N GLU A 138 13.84 1.13 10.75
CA GLU A 138 14.33 0.11 9.84
C GLU A 138 15.80 -0.23 10.12
N VAL A 139 16.68 0.78 10.17
CA VAL A 139 18.13 0.56 10.25
C VAL A 139 18.67 0.50 11.68
N GLY A 140 17.92 1.05 12.64
CA GLY A 140 18.33 1.21 14.04
C GLY A 140 18.95 2.58 14.33
N SER A 141 18.79 3.06 15.57
CA SER A 141 19.33 4.35 15.97
C SER A 141 20.86 4.36 16.00
N GLY A 142 21.46 5.44 15.50
CA GLY A 142 22.91 5.63 15.38
C GLY A 142 23.58 4.76 14.32
N ILE A 143 22.80 4.07 13.47
CA ILE A 143 23.31 3.24 12.38
C ILE A 143 23.27 4.06 11.08
N ASP A 144 24.42 4.12 10.41
CA ASP A 144 24.59 4.65 9.06
C ASP A 144 24.57 3.45 8.09
N GLY A 145 23.38 3.11 7.59
CA GLY A 145 23.16 1.90 6.81
C GLY A 145 23.65 1.99 5.36
N ASP A 146 23.79 3.19 4.81
CA ASP A 146 24.25 3.41 3.42
C ASP A 146 25.65 4.05 3.32
N GLY A 147 26.24 4.45 4.44
CA GLY A 147 27.62 4.87 4.55
C GLY A 147 27.87 6.30 4.08
N ASP A 148 26.85 7.17 4.11
CA ASP A 148 26.97 8.56 3.67
C ASP A 148 27.51 9.50 4.77
N GLY A 149 27.64 8.99 6.00
CA GLY A 149 28.15 9.70 7.16
C GLY A 149 27.08 10.40 8.00
N VAL A 150 25.80 10.21 7.69
CA VAL A 150 24.65 10.68 8.47
C VAL A 150 24.01 9.50 9.22
N VAL A 151 23.51 9.76 10.42
CA VAL A 151 22.77 8.79 11.24
C VAL A 151 21.48 9.43 11.72
N ASP A 152 20.50 8.59 12.07
CA ASP A 152 19.19 9.03 12.59
C ASP A 152 18.47 10.04 11.65
N GLU A 153 18.50 9.76 10.35
CA GLU A 153 18.00 10.69 9.31
C GLU A 153 16.50 10.94 9.37
N ILE A 154 15.72 9.90 9.72
CA ILE A 154 14.29 10.01 10.00
C ILE A 154 13.98 9.28 11.30
N ILE A 155 13.55 10.04 12.32
CA ILE A 155 13.24 9.48 13.64
C ILE A 155 11.77 9.03 13.75
N GLU A 156 11.45 8.19 14.74
CA GLU A 156 10.10 7.61 14.91
C GLU A 156 9.01 8.67 15.03
N GLY A 157 9.35 9.81 15.65
CA GLY A 157 8.46 10.97 15.79
C GLY A 157 8.12 11.64 14.46
N GLU A 158 9.07 11.73 13.53
CA GLU A 158 8.87 12.33 12.21
C GLU A 158 8.02 11.42 11.32
N LEU A 159 8.30 10.11 11.32
CA LEU A 159 7.43 9.12 10.68
C LEU A 159 6.01 9.15 11.27
N SER A 160 5.88 9.36 12.58
CA SER A 160 4.56 9.46 13.23
C SER A 160 3.81 10.70 12.77
N ALA A 161 4.49 11.84 12.65
CA ALA A 161 3.90 13.06 12.11
C ALA A 161 3.44 12.87 10.65
N LEU A 162 4.24 12.20 9.82
CA LEU A 162 3.89 11.89 8.43
C LEU A 162 2.67 10.97 8.33
N SER A 163 2.66 9.88 9.10
CA SER A 163 1.54 8.93 9.11
C SER A 163 0.23 9.58 9.60
N VAL A 164 0.30 10.42 10.65
CA VAL A 164 -0.87 11.20 11.12
C VAL A 164 -1.34 12.17 10.05
N PHE A 165 -0.43 12.87 9.38
CA PHE A 165 -0.78 13.78 8.29
C PHE A 165 -1.53 13.04 7.17
N LEU A 166 -0.98 11.94 6.65
CA LEU A 166 -1.59 11.16 5.56
C LEU A 166 -2.93 10.53 5.96
N SER A 167 -3.01 9.95 7.15
CA SER A 167 -4.23 9.28 7.62
C SER A 167 -5.38 10.26 7.91
N THR A 168 -5.07 11.52 8.22
CA THR A 168 -6.08 12.56 8.51
C THR A 168 -6.47 13.41 7.29
N LEU A 169 -5.85 13.20 6.12
CA LEU A 169 -6.28 13.85 4.88
C LEU A 169 -7.74 13.46 4.58
N ALA A 170 -8.62 14.46 4.57
CA ALA A 170 -10.03 14.25 4.27
C ALA A 170 -10.21 13.64 2.88
N ARG A 171 -11.17 12.73 2.73
CA ARG A 171 -11.55 12.20 1.41
C ARG A 171 -12.09 13.34 0.52
N PRO A 172 -11.94 13.26 -0.81
CA PRO A 172 -12.58 14.21 -1.70
C PRO A 172 -14.10 14.08 -1.60
N GLU A 173 -14.81 15.20 -1.47
CA GLU A 173 -16.27 15.25 -1.49
C GLU A 173 -16.75 16.02 -2.72
N GLN A 174 -17.92 15.65 -3.23
CA GLN A 174 -18.56 16.41 -4.30
C GLN A 174 -19.46 17.46 -3.66
N ASP A 175 -19.18 18.73 -3.93
CA ASP A 175 -20.08 19.81 -3.54
C ASP A 175 -21.42 19.63 -4.25
N LYS A 176 -22.50 19.86 -3.49
CA LYS A 176 -23.83 19.97 -4.08
C LYS A 176 -23.83 21.19 -4.98
N VAL A 177 -24.16 20.99 -6.24
CA VAL A 177 -24.44 22.12 -7.13
C VAL A 177 -25.82 22.63 -6.75
N ASP A 178 -25.91 23.84 -6.19
CA ASP A 178 -27.19 24.46 -5.88
C ASP A 178 -28.01 24.62 -7.18
N GLY A 179 -29.17 23.95 -7.25
CA GLY A 179 -30.12 24.07 -8.37
C GLY A 179 -30.18 22.89 -9.36
N ALA A 180 -29.63 21.72 -9.02
CA ALA A 180 -29.84 20.46 -9.75
C ALA A 180 -30.75 19.49 -8.98
#